data_AF-A0AAU4EDA4-F1
#
_entry.id   AF-A0AAU4EDA4-F1
#
_cell.length_a   1.000
_cell.length_b   1.000
_cell.length_c   1.000
_cell.angle_alpha   90.00
_cell.angle_beta   90.00
_cell.angle_gamma   90.00
#
_symmetry.space_group_name_H-M   'P 1'
#
loop_
_entity.id
_entity.type
_entity.pdbx_description
1 polymer ?
#
loop_
_entity_poly.entity_id
_entity_poly.type
_entity_poly.pdbx_seq_one_letter_code
_entity_poly.pdbx_strand_id
1 'polypeptide(L)'
;MTRDGTPVMTTGRQRRLCAEAARRVPELAVDDVELLHRARSLQAAVDEGDRWVWQPAQLAAALLIAATLAGCGLVWWSMAGGSVLLAAASATVSSAAAAAVVLRFRKQRWQLEATRVGPLIRRHGL
;
A
#
# COMPACT_ATOMS: atom_id res chain seq x y z
N MET A 1 6.32 15.58 14.07
CA MET A 1 7.15 16.48 13.25
C MET A 1 8.47 15.77 13.01
N THR A 2 8.91 15.69 11.74
CA THR A 2 10.26 15.24 11.40
C THR A 2 11.28 16.35 11.69
N ARG A 3 12.57 16.04 11.60
CA ARG A 3 13.66 17.03 11.77
C ARG A 3 13.53 18.23 10.83
N ASP A 4 12.90 18.03 9.67
CA ASP A 4 12.73 19.01 8.61
C ASP A 4 11.40 19.79 8.72
N GLY A 5 10.67 19.64 9.83
CA GLY A 5 9.39 20.32 10.03
C GLY A 5 8.21 19.71 9.25
N THR A 6 8.42 18.60 8.53
CA THR A 6 7.35 17.94 7.79
C THR A 6 6.47 17.12 8.75
N PRO A 7 5.14 17.33 8.76
CA PRO A 7 4.22 16.50 9.50
C PRO A 7 4.18 15.10 8.88
N VAL A 8 4.48 14.08 9.67
CA VAL A 8 4.45 12.67 9.24
C VAL A 8 3.48 11.90 10.10
N MET A 9 2.61 11.12 9.45
CA MET A 9 1.67 10.20 10.08
C MET A 9 2.35 8.84 10.23
N THR A 10 2.72 8.47 11.44
CA THR A 10 3.57 7.29 11.70
C THR A 10 2.76 6.06 12.09
N THR A 11 1.46 6.23 12.32
CA THR A 11 0.53 5.16 12.69
C THR A 11 -0.76 5.23 11.88
N GLY A 12 -1.38 4.08 11.64
CA GLY A 12 -2.69 4.02 10.97
C GLY A 12 -3.79 4.77 11.73
N ARG A 13 -3.71 4.81 13.07
CA ARG A 13 -4.67 5.56 13.90
C ARG A 13 -4.56 7.07 13.69
N GLN A 14 -3.35 7.64 13.73
CA GLN A 14 -3.13 9.07 13.46
C GLN A 14 -3.64 9.42 12.06
N ARG A 15 -3.35 8.57 11.08
CA ARG A 15 -3.76 8.77 9.70
C ARG A 15 -5.28 8.79 9.54
N ARG A 16 -5.98 7.86 10.18
CA ARG A 16 -7.46 7.82 10.20
C ARG A 16 -8.05 9.09 10.80
N LEU A 17 -7.49 9.55 11.93
CA LEU A 17 -7.94 10.79 12.59
C LEU A 17 -7.68 12.03 11.73
N CYS A 18 -6.51 12.11 11.09
CA CYS A 18 -6.18 13.20 10.17
C CYS A 18 -7.10 13.21 8.94
N ALA A 19 -7.40 12.03 8.39
CA ALA A 19 -8.33 11.90 7.26
C ALA A 19 -9.76 12.31 7.65
N GLU A 20 -10.20 11.94 8.85
CA GLU A 20 -11.51 12.34 9.36
C GLU A 20 -11.60 13.86 9.60
N ALA A 21 -10.57 14.45 10.21
CA ALA A 21 -10.49 15.89 10.41
C ALA A 21 -10.44 16.66 9.08
N ALA A 22 -9.64 16.22 8.12
CA ALA A 22 -9.50 16.86 6.81
C ALA A 22 -10.82 16.87 6.02
N ARG A 23 -11.65 15.83 6.16
CA ARG A 23 -13.00 15.79 5.56
C ARG A 23 -14.02 16.67 6.29
N ARG A 24 -13.99 16.69 7.63
CA ARG A 24 -14.97 17.44 8.42
C ARG A 24 -14.76 18.94 8.43
N VAL A 25 -13.52 19.43 8.36
CA VAL A 25 -13.24 20.88 8.46
C VAL A 25 -13.97 21.69 7.37
N PRO A 26 -13.98 21.27 6.10
CA PRO A 26 -14.79 21.93 5.07
C PRO A 26 -16.30 21.87 5.30
N GLU A 27 -16.81 20.81 5.96
CA GLU A 27 -18.25 20.64 6.24
C GLU A 27 -18.76 21.61 7.33
N LEU A 28 -17.86 22.10 8.19
CA LEU A 28 -18.20 23.02 9.28
C LEU A 28 -18.49 24.46 8.83
N ALA A 29 -18.44 24.74 7.52
CA ALA A 29 -18.75 26.05 6.92
C ALA A 29 -18.03 27.22 7.62
N VAL A 30 -16.76 27.02 7.98
CA VAL A 30 -15.94 28.05 8.61
C VAL A 30 -15.42 29.01 7.54
N ASP A 31 -15.66 30.32 7.69
CA ASP A 31 -15.14 31.39 6.81
C ASP A 31 -13.64 31.68 7.01
N ASP A 32 -12.86 30.66 7.40
CA ASP A 32 -11.42 30.76 7.55
C ASP A 32 -10.73 30.11 6.33
N VAL A 33 -10.30 30.95 5.40
CA VAL A 33 -9.63 30.56 4.16
C VAL A 33 -8.34 29.79 4.43
N GLU A 34 -7.59 30.17 5.46
CA GLU A 34 -6.34 29.50 5.81
C GLU A 34 -6.60 28.11 6.36
N LEU A 35 -7.62 27.96 7.22
CA LEU A 35 -8.06 26.68 7.75
C LEU A 35 -8.52 25.74 6.63
N LEU A 36 -9.31 26.23 5.68
CA LEU A 36 -9.75 25.45 4.51
C LEU A 36 -8.60 25.06 3.60
N HIS A 37 -7.58 25.90 3.46
CA HIS A 37 -6.38 25.57 2.70
C HIS A 37 -5.57 24.47 3.40
N ARG A 38 -5.38 24.58 4.71
CA ARG A 38 -4.69 23.56 5.52
C ARG A 38 -5.44 22.23 5.52
N ALA A 39 -6.77 22.23 5.59
CA ALA A 39 -7.58 21.03 5.50
C ALA A 39 -7.41 20.31 4.16
N ARG A 40 -7.42 21.05 3.04
CA ARG A 40 -7.16 20.50 1.70
C ARG A 40 -5.74 19.93 1.56
N SER A 41 -4.74 20.64 2.07
CA SER A 41 -3.35 20.17 2.10
C SER A 41 -3.21 18.88 2.92
N LEU A 42 -3.88 18.80 4.07
CA LEU A 42 -3.92 17.60 4.90
C LEU A 42 -4.60 16.43 4.17
N GLN A 43 -5.72 16.68 3.48
CA GLN A 43 -6.40 15.67 2.67
C GLN A 43 -5.48 15.13 1.57
N ALA A 44 -4.79 16.01 0.84
CA ALA A 44 -3.84 15.60 -0.20
C ALA A 44 -2.69 14.75 0.37
N ALA A 45 -2.16 15.09 1.54
CA ALA A 45 -1.13 14.30 2.22
C ALA A 45 -1.65 12.92 2.67
N VAL A 46 -2.91 12.84 3.10
CA VAL A 46 -3.57 11.55 3.35
C VAL A 46 -3.66 10.78 2.04
N ASP A 47 -4.28 11.31 0.99
CA ASP A 47 -4.49 10.58 -0.27
C ASP A 47 -3.17 10.07 -0.88
N GLU A 48 -2.13 10.90 -0.82
CA GLU A 48 -0.77 10.55 -1.22
C GLU A 48 -0.22 9.33 -0.46
N GLY A 49 -0.41 9.30 0.85
CA GLY A 49 0.01 8.18 1.69
C GLY A 49 -0.74 6.87 1.39
N ASP A 50 -1.97 6.93 0.86
CA ASP A 50 -2.82 5.77 0.59
C ASP A 50 -2.47 5.09 -0.72
N ARG A 51 -1.62 5.74 -1.54
CA ARG A 51 -1.12 5.16 -2.76
C ARG A 51 -0.36 3.88 -2.46
N TRP A 52 -0.82 2.81 -3.10
CA TRP A 52 -0.18 1.51 -3.04
C TRP A 52 1.05 1.49 -3.94
N VAL A 53 2.17 1.07 -3.39
CA VAL A 53 3.44 0.98 -4.09
C VAL A 53 4.07 -0.40 -3.89
N TRP A 54 4.85 -0.83 -4.87
CA TRP A 54 5.56 -2.11 -4.86
C TRP A 54 6.96 -1.93 -4.29
N GLN A 55 7.33 -2.73 -3.28
CA GLN A 55 8.65 -2.63 -2.62
C GLN A 55 9.20 -4.01 -2.22
N PRO A 56 10.38 -4.43 -2.74
CA PRO A 56 11.16 -3.79 -3.82
C PRO A 56 10.49 -4.00 -5.19
N ALA A 57 10.33 -2.93 -5.97
CA ALA A 57 9.59 -2.97 -7.23
C ALA A 57 10.16 -3.98 -8.25
N GLN A 58 11.50 -4.04 -8.38
CA GLN A 58 12.18 -4.94 -9.31
C GLN A 58 11.98 -6.41 -8.93
N LEU A 59 12.13 -6.75 -7.64
CA LEU A 59 11.94 -8.11 -7.14
C LEU A 59 10.48 -8.54 -7.25
N ALA A 60 9.54 -7.65 -6.93
CA ALA A 60 8.12 -7.91 -7.06
C ALA A 60 7.74 -8.20 -8.51
N ALA A 61 8.22 -7.38 -9.46
CA ALA A 61 8.00 -7.61 -10.90
C ALA A 61 8.60 -8.95 -11.36
N ALA A 62 9.85 -9.25 -10.97
CA ALA A 62 10.51 -10.51 -11.32
C ALA A 62 9.76 -11.74 -10.80
N LEU A 63 9.30 -11.71 -9.54
CA LEU A 63 8.52 -12.80 -8.95
C LEU A 63 7.15 -12.96 -9.60
N LEU A 64 6.51 -11.85 -9.96
CA LEU A 64 5.21 -11.89 -10.64
C LEU A 64 5.35 -12.51 -12.03
N ILE A 65 6.37 -12.10 -12.80
CA ILE A 65 6.69 -12.70 -14.10
C ILE A 65 7.02 -14.19 -13.95
N ALA A 66 7.87 -14.55 -12.99
CA ALA A 66 8.24 -15.95 -12.75
C ALA A 66 7.03 -16.81 -12.37
N ALA A 67 6.15 -16.30 -11.50
CA ALA A 67 4.91 -16.98 -11.11
C ALA A 67 3.96 -17.16 -12.30
N THR A 68 3.81 -16.14 -13.16
CA THR A 68 3.00 -16.23 -14.39
C THR A 68 3.55 -17.28 -15.35
N LEU A 69 4.86 -17.26 -15.61
CA LEU A 69 5.50 -18.23 -16.51
C LEU A 69 5.39 -19.67 -15.98
N ALA A 70 5.64 -19.87 -14.69
CA ALA A 70 5.49 -21.18 -14.05
C ALA A 70 4.03 -21.68 -14.11
N GLY A 71 3.07 -20.80 -13.85
CA GLY A 71 1.64 -21.11 -13.96
C GLY A 71 1.23 -21.50 -15.39
N CYS A 72 1.67 -20.75 -16.40
CA CYS A 72 1.44 -21.09 -17.81
C CYS A 72 2.03 -22.45 -18.17
N GLY A 73 3.25 -22.75 -17.71
CA GLY A 73 3.90 -24.04 -17.94
C GLY A 73 3.13 -25.21 -17.32
N LEU A 74 2.66 -25.06 -16.08
CA LEU A 74 1.86 -26.06 -15.38
C LEU A 74 0.52 -26.32 -16.08
N VAL A 75 -0.17 -25.27 -16.53
CA VAL A 75 -1.44 -25.40 -17.25
C VAL A 75 -1.23 -26.14 -18.58
N TRP A 76 -0.19 -25.78 -19.34
CA TRP A 76 0.14 -26.47 -20.60
C TRP A 76 0.40 -27.96 -20.36
N TRP A 77 1.24 -28.28 -19.38
CA TRP A 77 1.58 -29.66 -19.02
C TRP A 77 0.33 -30.46 -18.60
N SER A 78 -0.53 -29.85 -17.78
CA SER A 78 -1.76 -30.46 -17.31
C SER A 78 -2.76 -30.73 -18.45
N MET A 79 -2.88 -29.80 -19.40
CA MET A 79 -3.76 -29.94 -20.55
C MET A 79 -3.30 -31.06 -21.49
N ALA A 80 -1.98 -31.23 -21.65
CA ALA A 80 -1.41 -32.36 -22.40
C ALA A 80 -1.74 -33.73 -21.77
N GLY A 81 -1.93 -33.78 -20.44
CA GLY A 81 -2.33 -34.98 -19.71
C GLY A 81 -3.85 -35.25 -19.66
N GLY A 82 -4.69 -34.43 -20.30
CA GLY A 82 -6.14 -34.64 -20.43
C GLY A 82 -6.94 -34.53 -19.12
N SER A 83 -6.34 -34.06 -18.03
CA SER A 83 -6.95 -34.09 -16.69
C SER A 83 -7.44 -32.71 -16.26
N VAL A 84 -8.75 -32.47 -16.41
CA VAL A 84 -9.41 -31.19 -16.08
C VAL A 84 -9.22 -30.79 -14.61
N LEU A 85 -9.22 -31.77 -13.69
CA LEU A 85 -8.99 -31.53 -12.27
C LEU A 85 -7.59 -30.95 -11.98
N LEU A 86 -6.56 -31.47 -12.65
CA LEU A 86 -5.20 -30.96 -12.54
C LEU A 86 -5.09 -29.54 -13.11
N ALA A 87 -5.80 -29.25 -14.20
CA ALA A 87 -5.84 -27.90 -14.78
C ALA A 87 -6.47 -26.91 -13.79
N ALA A 88 -7.62 -27.24 -13.21
CA ALA A 88 -8.28 -26.40 -12.20
C ALA A 88 -7.41 -26.18 -10.94
N ALA A 89 -6.75 -27.23 -10.45
CA ALA A 89 -5.83 -27.13 -9.30
C ALA A 89 -4.65 -26.20 -9.63
N SER A 90 -4.02 -26.36 -10.79
CA SER A 90 -2.88 -25.53 -11.20
C SER A 90 -3.25 -24.05 -11.38
N ALA A 91 -4.43 -23.76 -11.92
CA ALA A 91 -4.94 -22.40 -12.05
C ALA A 91 -5.20 -21.74 -10.69
N THR A 92 -5.76 -22.51 -9.74
CA THR A 92 -6.03 -22.06 -8.38
C THR A 92 -4.73 -21.76 -7.63
N VAL A 93 -3.75 -22.66 -7.71
CA VAL A 93 -2.42 -22.48 -7.10
C VAL A 93 -1.70 -21.27 -7.69
N SER A 94 -1.75 -21.08 -9.01
CA SER A 94 -1.13 -19.93 -9.67
C SER A 94 -1.76 -18.61 -9.25
N SER A 95 -3.10 -18.57 -9.14
CA SER A 95 -3.84 -17.41 -8.64
C SER A 95 -3.49 -17.10 -7.19
N ALA A 96 -3.43 -18.11 -6.33
CA ALA A 96 -3.04 -17.96 -4.92
C ALA A 96 -1.60 -17.45 -4.78
N ALA A 97 -0.67 -17.95 -5.60
CA ALA A 97 0.71 -17.49 -5.61
C ALA A 97 0.81 -16.01 -6.04
N ALA A 98 0.10 -15.62 -7.10
CA ALA A 98 0.04 -14.22 -7.53
C ALA A 98 -0.56 -13.32 -6.43
N ALA A 99 -1.64 -13.75 -5.79
CA ALA A 99 -2.24 -13.03 -4.66
C ALA A 99 -1.25 -12.90 -3.49
N ALA A 100 -0.50 -13.94 -3.17
CA ALA A 100 0.52 -13.90 -2.13
C ALA A 100 1.64 -12.89 -2.46
N VAL A 101 2.11 -12.84 -3.71
CA VAL A 101 3.09 -11.84 -4.17
C VAL A 101 2.52 -10.43 -4.03
N VAL A 102 1.28 -10.19 -4.47
CA VAL A 102 0.62 -8.89 -4.33
C VAL A 102 0.55 -8.48 -2.86
N LEU A 103 0.04 -9.34 -1.98
CA LEU A 103 -0.11 -9.03 -0.55
C LEU A 103 1.24 -8.84 0.15
N ARG A 104 2.30 -9.52 -0.31
CA ARG A 104 3.62 -9.46 0.32
C ARG A 104 4.41 -8.22 -0.06
N PHE A 105 4.28 -7.77 -1.32
CA PHE A 105 5.12 -6.72 -1.91
C PHE A 105 4.39 -5.39 -2.13
N ARG A 106 3.06 -5.39 -2.18
CA ARG A 106 2.26 -4.17 -2.30
C ARG A 106 2.05 -3.60 -0.89
N LYS A 107 2.70 -2.49 -0.60
CA LYS A 107 2.55 -1.76 0.67
C LYS A 107 2.01 -0.37 0.39
N GLN A 108 1.29 0.19 1.33
CA GLN A 108 0.88 1.59 1.22
C GLN A 108 2.08 2.51 1.50
N ARG A 109 2.18 3.62 0.77
CA ARG A 109 3.31 4.56 0.85
C ARG A 109 3.56 5.04 2.28
N TRP A 110 2.51 5.32 3.05
CA TRP A 110 2.64 5.74 4.44
C TRP A 110 3.33 4.72 5.34
N GLN A 111 3.19 3.41 5.08
CA GLN A 111 3.84 2.36 5.88
C GLN A 111 5.35 2.37 5.67
N LEU A 112 5.77 2.65 4.44
CA LEU A 112 7.18 2.74 4.07
C LEU A 112 7.80 4.00 4.66
N GLU A 113 7.10 5.14 4.55
CA GLU A 113 7.53 6.39 5.17
C GLU A 113 7.62 6.22 6.69
N ALA A 114 6.58 5.72 7.36
CA ALA A 114 6.60 5.45 8.80
C ALA A 114 7.77 4.55 9.23
N THR A 115 8.15 3.56 8.42
CA THR A 115 9.32 2.71 8.68
C THR A 115 10.64 3.48 8.53
N ARG A 116 10.75 4.34 7.51
CA ARG A 116 11.95 5.17 7.28
C ARG A 116 12.15 6.26 8.33
N VAL A 117 11.08 6.92 8.75
CA VAL A 117 11.15 8.01 9.74
C VAL A 117 11.01 7.53 11.18
N GLY A 118 10.59 6.27 11.39
CA GLY A 118 10.62 5.57 12.69
C GLY A 118 11.85 5.86 13.56
N PRO A 119 13.09 5.66 13.05
CA PRO A 119 14.32 5.95 13.79
C PRO A 119 14.65 7.45 13.96
N LEU A 120 13.98 8.34 13.21
CA LEU A 120 14.22 9.79 13.25
C LEU A 120 13.23 10.54 14.16
N ILE A 121 12.21 9.86 14.65
CA ILE A 121 11.24 10.45 15.59
C ILE A 121 11.90 10.50 16.97
N ARG A 122 12.21 11.70 17.45
CA ARG A 122 12.49 11.92 18.89
C ARG A 122 11.28 11.44 19.69
N ARG A 123 11.41 10.30 20.36
CA ARG A 123 10.52 9.94 21.46
C ARG A 123 10.88 10.85 22.63
N HIS A 124 10.01 11.78 23.00
CA HIS A 124 10.15 12.46 24.28
C HIS A 124 9.99 11.40 25.38
N GLY A 125 11.09 11.08 26.08
CA GLY A 125 11.11 10.08 27.15
C GLY A 125 12.35 9.18 27.23
N LEU A 126 13.35 9.37 26.35
CA LEU A 126 14.71 8.87 26.52
C LEU A 126 15.70 10.03 26.29
#